data_AF-X1UGE1-F1
#
_entry.id   AF-X1UGE1-F1
#
_cell.length_a   1.000
_cell.length_b   1.000
_cell.length_c   1.000
_cell.angle_alpha   90.00
_cell.angle_beta   90.00
_cell.angle_gamma   90.00
#
_symmetry.space_group_name_H-M   'P 1'
#
loop_
_entity.id
_entity.type
_entity.pdbx_description
1 polymer ?
#
loop_
_entity_poly.entity_id
_entity_poly.type
_entity_poly.pdbx_seq_one_letter_code
_entity_poly.pdbx_strand_id
1 'polypeptide(L)'
;GLNSPFEPVMFSYLKDYLDGIEILQAGKSYTIGNVSFTTPIRHIHPVETYGVIFQTDRHTFSYIADTRYFEDLPNIYASELLIINVVFVQDNPPADHLTVSDVNRIVTEVKPKAAILTHFGMGMWRAKPWEIAQRLSQETGIRVIAARDGMRFDLSQLD
;
A
#
# COMPACT_ATOMS: atom_id res chain seq x y z
N GLY A 1 -6.49 25.72 -13.22
CA GLY A 1 -7.79 25.79 -13.90
C GLY A 1 -8.12 24.42 -14.44
N LEU A 2 -9.16 23.79 -13.91
CA LEU A 2 -9.57 22.41 -14.22
C LEU A 2 -10.39 22.38 -15.51
N ASN A 3 -9.72 22.35 -16.66
CA ASN A 3 -10.36 22.01 -17.95
C ASN A 3 -9.56 20.88 -18.60
N SER A 4 -9.77 19.66 -18.11
CA SER A 4 -9.42 18.43 -18.81
C SER A 4 -10.67 17.89 -19.50
N PRO A 5 -10.61 17.47 -20.78
CA PRO A 5 -11.77 17.01 -21.56
C PRO A 5 -12.31 15.63 -21.17
N PHE A 6 -11.75 15.00 -20.13
CA PHE A 6 -12.23 13.74 -19.59
C PHE A 6 -13.10 14.01 -18.37
N GLU A 7 -14.29 13.41 -18.31
CA GLU A 7 -15.04 13.34 -17.06
C GLU A 7 -14.14 12.71 -15.99
N PRO A 8 -13.95 13.34 -14.83
CA PRO A 8 -13.27 12.68 -13.72
C PRO A 8 -14.06 11.42 -13.33
N VAL A 9 -13.39 10.45 -12.69
CA VAL A 9 -14.02 9.19 -12.19
C VAL A 9 -15.30 9.46 -11.38
N MET A 10 -15.45 10.67 -10.83
CA MET A 10 -16.67 11.22 -10.25
C MET A 10 -17.53 11.97 -11.28
N PHE A 11 -18.66 11.38 -11.67
CA PHE A 11 -19.67 12.07 -12.48
C PHE A 11 -20.14 13.36 -11.80
N SER A 12 -20.40 14.41 -12.58
CA SER A 12 -20.80 15.73 -12.08
C SER A 12 -22.03 15.69 -11.18
N TYR A 13 -23.03 14.86 -11.51
CA TYR A 13 -24.28 14.73 -10.73
C TYR A 13 -24.08 14.05 -9.36
N LEU A 14 -22.98 13.33 -9.15
CA LEU A 14 -22.68 12.71 -7.86
C LEU A 14 -22.06 13.69 -6.86
N LYS A 15 -21.56 14.85 -7.33
CA LYS A 15 -20.91 15.84 -6.47
C LYS A 15 -21.87 16.47 -5.46
N ASP A 16 -23.13 16.65 -5.85
CA ASP A 16 -24.16 17.24 -4.98
C ASP A 16 -24.60 16.31 -3.83
N TYR A 17 -24.19 15.03 -3.86
CA TYR A 17 -24.46 14.04 -2.82
C TYR A 17 -23.27 13.81 -1.87
N LEU A 18 -22.16 14.52 -2.06
CA LEU A 18 -20.98 14.41 -1.20
C LEU A 18 -20.99 15.49 -0.12
N ASP A 19 -20.62 15.12 1.10
CA ASP A 19 -20.41 16.08 2.18
C ASP A 19 -19.20 17.01 1.93
N GLY A 20 -18.25 16.56 1.09
CA GLY A 20 -17.09 17.35 0.67
C GLY A 20 -16.14 16.58 -0.23
N ILE A 21 -15.22 17.32 -0.87
CA ILE A 21 -14.09 16.76 -1.63
C ILE A 21 -12.81 17.35 -1.05
N GLU A 22 -11.90 16.48 -0.64
CA GLU A 22 -10.58 16.87 -0.15
C GLU A 22 -9.49 16.30 -1.05
N ILE A 23 -8.52 17.16 -1.41
CA ILE A 23 -7.37 16.76 -2.23
C ILE A 23 -6.24 16.38 -1.27
N LEU A 24 -5.80 15.13 -1.35
CA LEU A 24 -4.70 14.62 -0.54
C LEU A 24 -3.37 15.27 -0.96
N GLN A 25 -2.54 15.61 0.02
CA GLN A 25 -1.23 16.24 -0.18
C GLN A 25 -0.16 15.57 0.68
N ALA A 26 1.10 15.59 0.21
CA ALA A 26 2.25 15.10 0.99
C ALA A 26 2.32 15.74 2.39
N GLY A 27 2.62 14.94 3.40
CA GLY A 27 2.82 15.36 4.78
C GLY A 27 1.55 15.75 5.54
N LYS A 28 0.36 15.54 4.98
CA LYS A 28 -0.92 15.89 5.61
C LYS A 28 -1.63 14.71 6.26
N SER A 29 -2.39 15.04 7.30
CA SER A 29 -3.25 14.12 8.04
C SER A 29 -4.72 14.51 7.91
N TYR A 30 -5.59 13.50 7.97
CA TYR A 30 -7.03 13.58 7.78
C TYR A 30 -7.73 12.71 8.81
N THR A 31 -9.02 12.95 9.05
CA THR A 31 -9.81 12.17 10.02
C THR A 31 -11.23 11.98 9.51
N ILE A 32 -11.70 10.74 9.56
CA ILE A 32 -13.06 10.36 9.21
C ILE A 32 -13.58 9.42 10.32
N GLY A 33 -14.54 9.90 11.11
CA GLY A 33 -15.02 9.16 12.28
C GLY A 33 -13.89 8.92 13.29
N ASN A 34 -13.65 7.65 13.64
CA ASN A 34 -12.59 7.21 14.56
C ASN A 34 -11.32 6.71 13.83
N VAL A 35 -11.18 7.00 12.55
CA VAL A 35 -9.99 6.65 11.76
C VAL A 35 -9.29 7.93 11.35
N SER A 36 -8.03 8.07 11.72
CA SER A 36 -7.13 9.07 11.15
C SER A 36 -6.20 8.42 10.15
N PHE A 37 -5.79 9.20 9.14
CA PHE A 37 -4.79 8.73 8.20
C PHE A 37 -3.90 9.86 7.71
N THR A 38 -2.68 9.52 7.30
CA THR A 38 -1.67 10.46 6.82
C THR A 38 -1.12 10.00 5.47
N THR A 39 -0.87 10.93 4.56
CA THR A 39 -0.12 10.73 3.32
C THR A 39 1.30 11.25 3.50
N PRO A 40 2.24 10.46 4.06
CA PRO A 40 3.47 10.99 4.66
C PRO A 40 4.42 11.60 3.62
N ILE A 41 4.52 10.98 2.44
CA ILE A 41 5.47 11.38 1.41
C ILE A 41 4.90 11.08 0.02
N ARG A 42 5.28 11.90 -0.96
CA ARG A 42 5.04 11.60 -2.37
C ARG A 42 5.94 10.44 -2.80
N HIS A 43 5.34 9.41 -3.38
CA HIS A 43 6.06 8.25 -3.90
C HIS A 43 6.88 8.56 -5.14
N ILE A 44 7.91 7.74 -5.37
CA ILE A 44 8.71 7.77 -6.61
C ILE A 44 7.92 6.96 -7.64
N HIS A 45 7.09 7.64 -8.42
CA HIS A 45 6.21 7.07 -9.43
C HIS A 45 5.91 8.11 -10.53
N PRO A 46 5.64 7.72 -11.82
CA PRO A 46 5.42 8.68 -12.91
C PRO A 46 4.28 9.69 -12.70
N VAL A 47 3.30 9.34 -11.88
CA VAL A 47 2.18 10.20 -11.49
C VAL A 47 2.21 10.48 -9.99
N GLU A 48 1.49 11.52 -9.56
CA GLU A 48 1.36 11.85 -8.15
C GLU A 48 0.66 10.70 -7.39
N THR A 49 1.45 10.03 -6.54
CA THR A 49 1.03 8.85 -5.79
C THR A 49 1.45 9.01 -4.33
N TYR A 50 0.58 8.57 -3.43
CA TYR A 50 0.81 8.57 -1.98
C TYR A 50 0.47 7.20 -1.42
N GLY A 51 1.37 6.64 -0.61
CA GLY A 51 0.96 5.64 0.38
C GLY A 51 0.23 6.31 1.54
N VAL A 52 -0.37 5.50 2.40
CA VAL A 52 -1.21 5.98 3.49
C VAL A 52 -0.88 5.23 4.77
N ILE A 53 -0.73 5.95 5.87
CA ILE A 53 -0.64 5.37 7.21
C ILE A 53 -1.99 5.58 7.88
N PHE A 54 -2.68 4.50 8.23
CA PHE A 54 -3.96 4.52 8.93
C PHE A 54 -3.75 4.25 10.41
N GLN A 55 -4.46 5.01 11.23
CA GLN A 55 -4.46 4.89 12.67
C GLN A 55 -5.91 4.75 13.13
N THR A 56 -6.15 3.73 13.93
CA THR A 56 -7.41 3.47 14.63
C THR A 56 -7.14 3.54 16.13
N ASP A 57 -8.20 3.42 16.94
CA ASP A 57 -8.08 3.41 18.40
C ASP A 57 -7.17 2.27 18.93
N ARG A 58 -6.96 1.20 18.15
CA ARG A 58 -6.25 -0.01 18.60
C ARG A 58 -5.05 -0.38 17.75
N HIS A 59 -5.11 -0.16 16.44
CA HIS A 59 -4.08 -0.60 15.51
C HIS A 59 -3.64 0.49 14.55
N THR A 60 -2.37 0.42 14.16
CA THR A 60 -1.80 1.19 13.05
C THR A 60 -1.44 0.26 11.90
N PHE A 61 -1.85 0.61 10.68
CA PHE A 61 -1.50 -0.14 9.47
C PHE A 61 -1.17 0.80 8.32
N SER A 62 -0.23 0.39 7.47
CA SER A 62 0.23 1.19 6.34
C SER A 62 -0.13 0.53 5.02
N TYR A 63 -0.56 1.34 4.06
CA TYR A 63 -0.71 0.98 2.66
C TYR A 63 0.40 1.63 1.84
N ILE A 64 1.35 0.83 1.38
CA ILE A 64 2.42 1.23 0.47
C ILE A 64 1.88 1.06 -0.97
N ALA A 65 1.34 2.15 -1.50
CA ALA A 65 0.93 2.26 -2.90
C ALA A 65 2.13 2.20 -3.85
N ASP A 66 1.90 2.32 -5.16
CA ASP A 66 2.95 2.20 -6.17
C ASP A 66 4.12 3.17 -5.95
N THR A 67 5.34 2.62 -5.91
CA THR A 67 6.60 3.34 -5.79
C THR A 67 7.77 2.45 -6.16
N ARG A 68 8.85 3.04 -6.65
CA ARG A 68 10.19 2.43 -6.54
C ARG A 68 10.65 2.40 -5.07
N TYR A 69 11.46 1.41 -4.70
CA TYR A 69 12.11 1.37 -3.40
C TYR A 69 13.07 2.57 -3.18
N PHE A 70 13.09 3.08 -1.94
CA PHE A 70 14.08 4.03 -1.43
C PHE A 70 14.33 3.77 0.06
N GLU A 71 15.51 4.15 0.56
CA GLU A 71 16.01 3.72 1.88
C GLU A 71 15.09 4.08 3.06
N ASP A 72 14.43 5.24 3.03
CA ASP A 72 13.54 5.65 4.13
C ASP A 72 12.15 5.00 4.09
N LEU A 73 11.81 4.27 3.02
CA LEU A 73 10.49 3.69 2.81
C LEU A 73 10.04 2.78 3.97
N PRO A 74 10.87 1.84 4.49
CA PRO A 74 10.49 1.01 5.63
C PRO A 74 10.21 1.85 6.89
N ASN A 75 11.05 2.84 7.18
CA ASN A 75 10.92 3.71 8.35
C ASN A 75 9.66 4.57 8.30
N ILE A 76 9.31 5.11 7.12
CA ILE A 76 8.12 5.94 6.94
C ILE A 76 6.83 5.12 7.18
N TYR A 77 6.78 3.87 6.68
CA TYR A 77 5.56 3.06 6.73
C TYR A 77 5.52 2.05 7.87
N ALA A 78 6.48 2.09 8.80
CA ALA A 78 6.55 1.17 9.93
C ALA A 78 5.24 1.14 10.73
N SER A 79 4.59 -0.03 10.78
CA SER A 79 3.29 -0.22 11.41
C SER A 79 3.05 -1.71 11.70
N GLU A 80 1.97 -2.05 12.40
CA GLU A 80 1.68 -3.43 12.79
C GLU A 80 1.29 -4.31 11.60
N LEU A 81 0.63 -3.73 10.60
CA LEU A 81 0.24 -4.38 9.35
C LEU A 81 0.70 -3.55 8.17
N LEU A 82 1.43 -4.19 7.24
CA LEU A 82 1.76 -3.59 5.95
C LEU A 82 0.88 -4.18 4.85
N ILE A 83 0.29 -3.33 4.02
CA ILE A 83 -0.32 -3.70 2.75
C ILE A 83 0.56 -3.10 1.66
N ILE A 84 1.13 -3.93 0.78
CA ILE A 84 2.21 -3.52 -0.11
C ILE A 84 1.85 -3.86 -1.55
N ASN A 85 1.88 -2.87 -2.44
CA ASN A 85 1.82 -3.12 -3.88
C ASN A 85 3.15 -3.75 -4.36
N VAL A 86 3.09 -4.92 -4.98
CA VAL A 86 4.27 -5.67 -5.46
C VAL A 86 4.03 -6.17 -6.88
N VAL A 87 4.57 -5.45 -7.85
CA VAL A 87 4.28 -5.71 -9.27
C VAL A 87 5.21 -6.77 -9.85
N PHE A 88 6.48 -6.77 -9.45
CA PHE A 88 7.53 -7.55 -10.11
C PHE A 88 8.18 -8.60 -9.21
N VAL A 89 8.52 -9.74 -9.82
CA VAL A 89 9.27 -10.81 -9.13
C VAL A 89 10.77 -10.54 -9.13
N GLN A 90 11.27 -10.00 -10.25
CA GLN A 90 12.69 -9.82 -10.51
C GLN A 90 13.15 -8.40 -10.17
N ASP A 91 14.43 -8.29 -9.79
CA ASP A 91 15.10 -7.01 -9.57
C ASP A 91 15.31 -6.26 -10.89
N ASN A 92 15.60 -4.95 -10.77
CA ASN A 92 15.70 -4.02 -11.89
C ASN A 92 14.43 -3.98 -12.75
N PRO A 93 13.27 -3.68 -12.15
CA PRO A 93 12.02 -3.63 -12.88
C PRO A 93 12.05 -2.52 -13.95
N PRO A 94 11.28 -2.68 -15.05
CA PRO A 94 11.22 -1.70 -16.13
C PRO A 94 10.40 -0.44 -15.75
N ALA A 95 9.83 -0.39 -14.55
CA ALA A 95 8.97 0.68 -14.06
C ALA A 95 9.13 0.85 -12.55
N ASP A 96 8.72 2.02 -12.04
CA ASP A 96 8.84 2.40 -10.63
C ASP A 96 7.83 1.67 -9.74
N HIS A 97 8.09 0.39 -9.48
CA HIS A 97 7.32 -0.44 -8.55
C HIS A 97 8.24 -1.33 -7.71
N LEU A 98 7.74 -1.74 -6.56
CA LEU A 98 8.43 -2.68 -5.68
C LEU A 98 8.52 -4.07 -6.27
N THR A 99 9.62 -4.75 -5.96
CA THR A 99 9.86 -6.15 -6.27
C THR A 99 9.69 -7.04 -5.05
N VAL A 100 9.77 -8.36 -5.25
CA VAL A 100 9.80 -9.32 -4.14
C VAL A 100 11.01 -9.14 -3.21
N SER A 101 12.17 -8.72 -3.74
CA SER A 101 13.35 -8.49 -2.92
C SER A 101 13.20 -7.23 -2.06
N ASP A 102 12.57 -6.18 -2.60
CA ASP A 102 12.24 -4.96 -1.85
C ASP A 102 11.30 -5.28 -0.68
N VAL A 103 10.27 -6.12 -0.91
CA VAL A 103 9.37 -6.58 0.15
C VAL A 103 10.12 -7.32 1.25
N ASN A 104 11.06 -8.21 0.90
CA ASN A 104 11.86 -8.92 1.89
C ASN A 104 12.64 -7.91 2.78
N ARG A 105 13.26 -6.88 2.18
CA ARG A 105 13.96 -5.82 2.92
C ARG A 105 13.01 -5.05 3.84
N ILE A 106 11.89 -4.55 3.31
CA ILE A 106 10.89 -3.78 4.07
C ILE A 106 10.39 -4.59 5.27
N VAL A 107 9.98 -5.84 5.05
CA VAL A 107 9.41 -6.69 6.09
C VAL A 107 10.47 -7.07 7.14
N THR A 108 11.72 -7.28 6.74
CA THR A 108 12.83 -7.59 7.65
C THR A 108 13.21 -6.39 8.53
N GLU A 109 13.14 -5.17 7.99
CA GLU A 109 13.45 -3.94 8.73
C GLU A 109 12.30 -3.54 9.65
N VAL A 110 11.07 -3.49 9.13
CA VAL A 110 9.88 -3.07 9.89
C VAL A 110 9.46 -4.11 10.93
N LYS A 111 9.59 -5.40 10.60
CA LYS A 111 9.09 -6.54 11.40
C LYS A 111 7.63 -6.37 11.82
N PRO A 112 6.69 -6.13 10.87
CA PRO A 112 5.29 -5.98 11.20
C PRO A 112 4.72 -7.31 11.73
N LYS A 113 3.58 -7.27 12.41
CA LYS A 113 2.88 -8.50 12.84
C LYS A 113 2.37 -9.30 11.63
N ALA A 114 2.00 -8.61 10.55
CA ALA A 114 1.69 -9.22 9.26
C ALA A 114 2.00 -8.29 8.07
N ALA A 115 2.22 -8.87 6.90
CA ALA A 115 2.30 -8.16 5.64
C ALA A 115 1.37 -8.80 4.59
N ILE A 116 0.65 -7.97 3.83
CA ILE A 116 -0.24 -8.38 2.76
C ILE A 116 0.32 -7.84 1.44
N LEU A 117 0.62 -8.72 0.51
CA LEU A 117 1.10 -8.38 -0.83
C LEU A 117 -0.10 -8.26 -1.77
N THR A 118 -0.14 -7.22 -2.59
CA THR A 118 -1.21 -6.98 -3.58
C THR A 118 -0.67 -6.33 -4.85
N HIS A 119 -1.55 -5.93 -5.77
CA HIS A 119 -1.21 -5.24 -7.03
C HIS A 119 -0.25 -6.06 -7.91
N PHE A 120 -0.56 -7.34 -8.09
CA PHE A 120 0.31 -8.28 -8.79
C PHE A 120 0.32 -8.03 -10.31
N GLY A 121 1.50 -7.77 -10.87
CA GLY A 121 1.70 -7.84 -12.30
C GLY A 121 1.54 -9.26 -12.85
N MET A 122 1.37 -9.40 -14.16
CA MET A 122 1.16 -10.72 -14.79
C MET A 122 2.30 -11.71 -14.51
N GLY A 123 3.54 -11.23 -14.40
CA GLY A 123 4.69 -12.05 -14.01
C GLY A 123 4.56 -12.59 -12.58
N MET A 124 4.17 -11.72 -11.64
CA MET A 124 3.92 -12.08 -10.25
C MET A 124 2.77 -13.09 -10.12
N TRP A 125 1.68 -12.89 -10.86
CA TRP A 125 0.56 -13.83 -10.90
C TRP A 125 0.96 -15.22 -11.39
N ARG A 126 1.70 -15.30 -12.51
CA ARG A 126 2.22 -16.56 -13.06
C ARG A 126 3.22 -17.24 -12.14
N ALA A 127 3.98 -16.46 -11.38
CA ALA A 127 4.90 -16.94 -10.36
C ALA A 127 4.20 -17.33 -9.06
N LYS A 128 2.86 -17.35 -9.04
CA LYS A 128 2.02 -17.82 -7.93
C LYS A 128 2.31 -17.03 -6.64
N PRO A 129 1.68 -15.86 -6.45
CA PRO A 129 2.02 -14.96 -5.36
C PRO A 129 1.88 -15.60 -3.97
N TRP A 130 1.03 -16.63 -3.81
CA TRP A 130 0.91 -17.39 -2.56
C TRP A 130 2.15 -18.23 -2.23
N GLU A 131 2.84 -18.81 -3.23
CA GLU A 131 4.11 -19.53 -3.01
C GLU A 131 5.21 -18.54 -2.63
N ILE A 132 5.21 -17.34 -3.25
CA ILE A 132 6.16 -16.27 -2.91
C ILE A 132 5.92 -15.75 -1.49
N ALA A 133 4.66 -15.48 -1.10
CA ALA A 133 4.30 -15.04 0.24
C ALA A 133 4.68 -16.10 1.30
N GLN A 134 4.47 -17.40 1.00
CA GLN A 134 4.89 -18.48 1.87
C GLN A 134 6.42 -18.50 2.05
N ARG A 135 7.18 -18.37 0.96
CA ARG A 135 8.65 -18.30 1.02
C ARG A 135 9.12 -17.11 1.84
N LEU A 136 8.59 -15.92 1.59
CA LEU A 136 8.91 -14.71 2.37
C LEU A 136 8.60 -14.89 3.86
N SER A 137 7.50 -15.58 4.19
CA SER A 137 7.17 -15.89 5.58
C SER A 137 8.21 -16.80 6.23
N GLN A 138 8.71 -17.80 5.50
CA GLN A 138 9.76 -18.70 5.99
C GLN A 138 11.11 -17.98 6.16
N GLU A 139 11.46 -17.11 5.22
CA GLU A 139 12.73 -16.37 5.23
C GLU A 139 12.79 -15.31 6.34
N THR A 140 11.68 -14.59 6.55
CA THR A 140 11.64 -13.43 7.47
C THR A 140 11.10 -13.77 8.86
N GLY A 141 10.39 -14.90 9.01
CA GLY A 141 9.64 -15.23 10.22
C GLY A 141 8.37 -14.38 10.41
N ILE A 142 8.04 -13.49 9.47
CA ILE A 142 6.85 -12.64 9.52
C ILE A 142 5.68 -13.32 8.78
N ARG A 143 4.45 -13.11 9.24
CA ARG A 143 3.25 -13.58 8.54
C ARG A 143 3.03 -12.79 7.26
N VAL A 144 3.45 -13.33 6.11
CA VAL A 144 3.26 -12.71 4.79
C VAL A 144 2.12 -13.41 4.04
N ILE A 145 1.18 -12.64 3.50
CA ILE A 145 -0.05 -13.12 2.87
C ILE A 145 -0.13 -12.54 1.46
N ALA A 146 -0.47 -13.37 0.46
CA ALA A 146 -0.86 -12.88 -0.86
C ALA A 146 -2.35 -12.53 -0.85
N ALA A 147 -2.69 -11.29 -1.21
CA ALA A 147 -4.08 -10.85 -1.35
C ALA A 147 -4.81 -11.63 -2.45
N ARG A 148 -6.12 -11.77 -2.28
CA ARG A 148 -7.04 -12.33 -3.26
C ARG A 148 -8.31 -11.51 -3.30
N ASP A 149 -9.00 -11.53 -4.44
CA ASP A 149 -10.27 -10.85 -4.57
C ASP A 149 -11.28 -11.34 -3.52
N GLY A 150 -11.97 -10.40 -2.88
CA GLY A 150 -12.91 -10.69 -1.80
C GLY A 150 -12.27 -11.06 -0.46
N MET A 151 -10.94 -11.02 -0.33
CA MET A 151 -10.27 -11.23 0.95
C MET A 151 -10.70 -10.18 1.99
N ARG A 152 -10.93 -10.63 3.21
CA ARG A 152 -11.09 -9.78 4.39
C ARG A 152 -10.00 -10.12 5.41
N PHE A 153 -9.40 -9.09 5.99
CA PHE A 153 -8.46 -9.21 7.09
C PHE A 153 -9.06 -8.49 8.30
N ASP A 154 -9.20 -9.21 9.40
CA ASP A 154 -9.70 -8.64 10.65
C ASP A 154 -8.51 -8.12 11.45
N LEU A 155 -8.53 -6.84 11.81
CA LEU A 155 -7.42 -6.21 12.53
C LEU A 155 -7.21 -6.82 13.93
N SER A 156 -8.22 -7.45 14.54
CA SER A 156 -8.05 -8.19 15.81
C SER A 156 -7.08 -9.37 15.70
N GLN A 157 -6.75 -9.83 14.48
CA GLN A 157 -5.69 -10.82 14.27
C GLN A 157 -4.28 -10.27 14.54
N LEU A 158 -4.16 -8.96 14.80
CA LEU A 158 -2.92 -8.31 15.22
C LEU A 158 -2.79 -8.24 16.74
N ASP A 159 -3.77 -8.66 17.53
CA ASP A 159 -3.67 -8.68 19.00
C ASP A 159 -2.66 -9.73 19.53
#